data_AF-A0A924E0I6-F1
#
_entry.id   AF-A0A924E0I6-F1
#
_cell.length_a   1.000
_cell.length_b   1.000
_cell.length_c   1.000
_cell.angle_alpha   90.00
_cell.angle_beta   90.00
_cell.angle_gamma   90.00
#
_symmetry.space_group_name_H-M   'P 1'
#
loop_
_entity.id
_entity.type
_entity.pdbx_description
1 polymer ?
#
loop_
_entity_poly.entity_id
_entity_poly.type
_entity_poly.pdbx_seq_one_letter_code
_entity_poly.pdbx_strand_id
1 'polypeptide(L)'
;MSHELPMIAEWEAQDRVEAVFVDIRRAFPYVPMLFRALALQPVGLILAWEHARSVLRSPHILEAALRLEKVATPTGSLVRLPWHQLSPFRQDALRAILDHFAQTMPVHGLMLTSLGLALAGETTADPVTLSDWRAEGHPMLMPTFDLIEPDDAPQAVRHRFAQIRSLVGLPYIEAFWRALASDPILLDAVWNGVSRQTDRHGFLAQETRTCESARHLAASLTPPHVLSPMALTRAGIAETLPAILRLIGMMAGGALRHTVICMALSADIERQSAQAA
;
A
#
# COMPACT_ATOMS: atom_id res chain seq x y z
N MET A 1 -7.84 8.98 23.16
CA MET A 1 -8.10 7.53 23.02
C MET A 1 -7.93 7.20 21.55
N SER A 2 -6.92 6.41 21.15
CA SER A 2 -6.82 5.99 19.76
C SER A 2 -7.92 4.97 19.49
N HIS A 3 -8.84 5.29 18.59
CA HIS A 3 -9.79 4.30 18.09
C HIS A 3 -9.04 3.42 17.10
N GLU A 4 -8.59 2.25 17.54
CA GLU A 4 -8.08 1.23 16.63
C GLU A 4 -9.19 0.81 15.66
N LEU A 5 -8.79 0.58 14.42
CA LEU A 5 -9.70 0.12 13.39
C LEU A 5 -10.15 -1.31 13.74
N PRO A 6 -11.45 -1.59 13.93
CA PRO A 6 -11.90 -2.94 14.24
C PRO A 6 -11.65 -3.86 13.03
N MET A 7 -11.13 -5.06 13.30
CA MET A 7 -10.67 -6.01 12.29
C MET A 7 -10.81 -7.45 12.78
N ILE A 8 -10.95 -8.40 11.86
CA ILE A 8 -10.87 -9.84 12.15
C ILE A 8 -9.41 -10.30 11.95
N ALA A 9 -8.82 -10.97 12.94
CA ALA A 9 -7.51 -11.58 12.78
C ALA A 9 -7.56 -12.82 11.86
N GLU A 10 -6.43 -13.18 11.24
CA GLU A 10 -6.40 -14.32 10.31
C GLU A 10 -6.81 -15.64 11.00
N TRP A 11 -6.43 -15.83 12.26
CA TRP A 11 -6.77 -17.00 13.07
C TRP A 11 -8.21 -16.96 13.64
N GLU A 12 -8.88 -15.81 13.60
CA GLU A 12 -10.29 -15.64 14.00
C GLU A 12 -11.25 -15.84 12.81
N ALA A 13 -10.73 -15.84 11.59
CA ALA A 13 -11.53 -15.99 10.39
C ALA A 13 -12.16 -17.39 10.34
N GLN A 14 -13.45 -17.43 10.00
CA GLN A 14 -14.22 -18.67 9.88
C GLN A 14 -15.02 -18.66 8.57
N ASP A 15 -15.46 -19.84 8.16
CA ASP A 15 -16.35 -20.06 7.02
C ASP A 15 -15.89 -19.35 5.74
N ARG A 16 -16.72 -18.43 5.22
CA ARG A 16 -16.46 -17.71 3.97
C ARG A 16 -15.33 -16.69 4.10
N VAL A 17 -15.11 -16.14 5.29
CA VAL A 17 -14.01 -15.17 5.51
C VAL A 17 -12.68 -15.89 5.43
N GLU A 18 -12.56 -17.06 6.07
CA GLU A 18 -11.36 -17.90 6.01
C GLU A 18 -11.04 -18.27 4.56
N ALA A 19 -12.04 -18.71 3.79
CA ALA A 19 -11.86 -19.07 2.38
C ALA A 19 -11.31 -17.89 1.53
N VAL A 20 -11.80 -16.67 1.77
CA VAL A 20 -11.29 -15.46 1.09
C VAL A 20 -9.88 -15.12 1.56
N PHE A 21 -9.59 -15.23 2.85
CA PHE A 21 -8.24 -15.00 3.39
C PHE A 21 -7.21 -15.97 2.80
N VAL A 22 -7.57 -17.24 2.65
CA VAL A 22 -6.73 -18.24 1.96
C VAL A 22 -6.46 -17.85 0.52
N ASP A 23 -7.44 -17.31 -0.21
CA ASP A 23 -7.23 -16.86 -1.59
C ASP A 23 -6.38 -15.58 -1.68
N ILE A 24 -6.57 -14.64 -0.74
CA ILE A 24 -5.71 -13.46 -0.57
C ILE A 24 -4.26 -13.87 -0.34
N ARG A 25 -4.03 -14.89 0.50
CA ARG A 25 -2.70 -15.44 0.82
C ARG A 25 -1.95 -16.03 -0.38
N ARG A 26 -2.64 -16.27 -1.49
CA ARG A 26 -1.99 -16.69 -2.76
C ARG A 26 -1.39 -15.50 -3.51
N ALA A 27 -1.91 -14.30 -3.28
CA ALA A 27 -1.41 -13.06 -3.87
C ALA A 27 -0.48 -12.29 -2.92
N PHE A 28 -0.67 -12.44 -1.61
CA PHE A 28 0.07 -11.70 -0.57
C PHE A 28 0.62 -12.66 0.51
N PRO A 29 1.77 -12.36 1.14
CA PRO A 29 2.34 -13.17 2.21
C PRO A 29 1.62 -13.01 3.56
N TYR A 30 0.60 -12.17 3.64
CA TYR A 30 -0.30 -11.93 4.77
C TYR A 30 -1.61 -11.38 4.24
N VAL A 31 -2.68 -11.34 5.05
CA VAL A 31 -3.94 -10.69 4.64
C VAL A 31 -3.85 -9.18 4.87
N PRO A 32 -3.87 -8.33 3.81
CA PRO A 32 -3.81 -6.90 3.99
C PRO A 32 -4.91 -6.36 4.90
N MET A 33 -4.56 -5.35 5.69
CA MET A 33 -5.39 -4.78 6.74
C MET A 33 -6.79 -4.36 6.29
N LEU A 34 -6.91 -3.80 5.07
CA LEU A 34 -8.19 -3.46 4.49
C LEU A 34 -9.13 -4.67 4.47
N PHE A 35 -8.66 -5.83 4.03
CA PHE A 35 -9.49 -7.03 3.93
C PHE A 35 -9.86 -7.58 5.32
N ARG A 36 -8.96 -7.44 6.31
CA ARG A 36 -9.27 -7.76 7.71
C ARG A 36 -10.34 -6.86 8.31
N ALA A 37 -10.33 -5.57 7.96
CA ALA A 37 -11.38 -4.63 8.36
C ALA A 37 -12.71 -4.91 7.65
N LEU A 38 -12.67 -5.19 6.34
CA LEU A 38 -13.85 -5.55 5.56
C LEU A 38 -14.44 -6.91 5.95
N ALA A 39 -13.68 -7.78 6.61
CA ALA A 39 -14.16 -9.08 7.09
C ALA A 39 -15.32 -8.98 8.09
N LEU A 40 -15.48 -7.83 8.76
CA LEU A 40 -16.67 -7.52 9.58
C LEU A 40 -17.96 -7.46 8.74
N GLN A 41 -17.85 -7.39 7.41
CA GLN A 41 -18.92 -7.43 6.43
C GLN A 41 -18.55 -8.45 5.33
N PRO A 42 -18.76 -9.76 5.55
CA PRO A 42 -18.23 -10.81 4.67
C PRO A 42 -18.57 -10.65 3.18
N VAL A 43 -19.76 -10.15 2.86
CA VAL A 43 -20.15 -9.88 1.45
C VAL A 43 -19.32 -8.73 0.86
N GLY A 44 -19.10 -7.67 1.63
CA GLY A 44 -18.22 -6.56 1.22
C GLY A 44 -16.77 -7.01 1.02
N LEU A 45 -16.25 -7.88 1.90
CA LEU A 45 -14.94 -8.51 1.73
C LEU A 45 -14.84 -9.30 0.43
N ILE A 46 -15.81 -10.18 0.15
CA ILE A 46 -15.82 -11.01 -1.07
C ILE A 46 -15.79 -10.11 -2.31
N LEU A 47 -16.69 -9.13 -2.39
CA LEU A 47 -16.79 -8.22 -3.53
C LEU A 47 -15.52 -7.38 -3.71
N ALA A 48 -14.95 -6.87 -2.62
CA ALA A 48 -13.70 -6.12 -2.66
C ALA A 48 -12.52 -6.99 -3.12
N TRP A 49 -12.45 -8.25 -2.66
CA TRP A 49 -11.41 -9.17 -3.07
C TRP A 49 -11.56 -9.60 -4.53
N GLU A 50 -12.77 -9.89 -5.00
CA GLU A 50 -13.02 -10.21 -6.41
C GLU A 50 -12.56 -9.08 -7.34
N HIS A 51 -12.83 -7.83 -6.96
CA HIS A 51 -12.35 -6.65 -7.66
C HIS A 51 -10.82 -6.56 -7.62
N ALA A 52 -10.23 -6.59 -6.44
CA ALA A 52 -8.77 -6.51 -6.25
C ALA A 52 -8.03 -7.60 -7.04
N ARG A 53 -8.51 -8.85 -6.94
CA ARG A 53 -7.98 -9.99 -7.68
C ARG A 53 -8.07 -9.80 -9.18
N SER A 54 -9.15 -9.20 -9.68
CA SER A 54 -9.27 -8.87 -11.09
C SER A 54 -8.19 -7.88 -11.49
N VAL A 55 -8.05 -6.76 -10.76
CA VAL A 55 -7.00 -5.74 -11.00
C VAL A 55 -5.61 -6.36 -10.99
N LEU A 56 -5.29 -7.21 -10.02
CA LEU A 56 -3.98 -7.89 -9.91
C LEU A 56 -3.70 -8.86 -11.06
N ARG A 57 -4.75 -9.39 -11.72
CA ARG A 57 -4.65 -10.24 -12.92
C ARG A 57 -4.64 -9.44 -14.22
N SER A 58 -4.84 -8.13 -14.17
CA SER A 58 -4.79 -7.29 -15.37
C SER A 58 -3.40 -7.35 -16.00
N PRO A 59 -3.27 -7.58 -17.31
CA PRO A 59 -1.97 -7.50 -17.99
C PRO A 59 -1.36 -6.09 -17.93
N HIS A 60 -2.17 -5.07 -17.61
CA HIS A 60 -1.74 -3.66 -17.57
C HIS A 60 -1.28 -3.18 -16.19
N ILE A 61 -1.45 -3.98 -15.12
CA ILE A 61 -1.14 -3.51 -13.76
C ILE A 61 0.34 -3.16 -13.58
N LEU A 62 1.24 -3.97 -14.13
CA LEU A 62 2.68 -3.74 -14.01
C LEU A 62 3.13 -2.51 -14.80
N GLU A 63 2.59 -2.30 -15.99
CA GLU A 63 2.87 -1.09 -16.77
C GLU A 63 2.35 0.16 -16.05
N ALA A 64 1.14 0.10 -15.51
CA ALA A 64 0.57 1.19 -14.72
C ALA A 64 1.40 1.48 -13.46
N ALA A 65 1.86 0.43 -12.77
CA ALA A 65 2.74 0.56 -11.60
C ALA A 65 4.07 1.24 -11.94
N LEU A 66 4.74 0.83 -13.03
CA LEU A 66 5.97 1.48 -13.51
C LEU A 66 5.75 2.94 -13.91
N ARG A 67 4.60 3.27 -14.50
CA ARG A 67 4.24 4.66 -14.80
C ARG A 67 4.04 5.47 -13.53
N LEU A 68 3.36 4.90 -12.53
CA LEU A 68 3.16 5.54 -11.24
C LEU A 68 4.47 5.73 -10.48
N GLU A 69 5.38 4.76 -10.52
CA GLU A 69 6.72 4.83 -9.93
C GLU A 69 7.52 6.01 -10.50
N LYS A 70 7.54 6.16 -11.84
CA LYS A 70 8.17 7.30 -12.51
C LYS A 70 7.60 8.63 -12.07
N VAL A 71 6.27 8.72 -11.90
CA VAL A 71 5.62 9.93 -11.40
C VAL A 71 6.01 10.18 -9.95
N ALA A 72 6.03 9.15 -9.11
CA ALA A 72 6.35 9.24 -7.69
C ALA A 72 7.82 9.57 -7.40
N THR A 73 8.72 9.30 -8.34
CA THR A 73 10.14 9.58 -8.22
C THR A 73 10.41 11.09 -8.24
N PRO A 74 10.92 11.67 -7.14
CA PRO A 74 11.16 13.10 -7.09
C PRO A 74 12.40 13.49 -7.91
N THR A 75 12.32 14.64 -8.58
CA THR A 75 13.46 15.24 -9.29
C THR A 75 14.48 15.90 -8.36
N GLY A 76 14.12 16.13 -7.10
CA GLY A 76 14.97 16.77 -6.08
C GLY A 76 15.11 15.94 -4.80
N SER A 77 15.82 16.49 -3.82
CA SER A 77 16.00 15.86 -2.50
C SER A 77 14.80 16.19 -1.61
N LEU A 78 13.90 15.22 -1.42
CA LEU A 78 12.78 15.34 -0.47
C LEU A 78 13.13 14.81 0.93
N VAL A 79 14.03 13.84 0.98
CA VAL A 79 14.54 13.18 2.19
C VAL A 79 16.05 13.19 2.15
N ARG A 80 16.69 12.98 3.30
CA ARG A 80 18.13 12.82 3.40
C ARG A 80 18.48 11.73 4.40
N LEU A 81 19.00 10.62 3.91
CA LEU A 81 19.46 9.52 4.73
C LEU A 81 20.90 9.74 5.20
N PRO A 82 21.27 9.32 6.41
CA PRO A 82 22.67 9.25 6.83
C PRO A 82 23.36 8.01 6.21
N TRP A 83 23.29 7.85 4.88
CA TRP A 83 23.64 6.61 4.16
C TRP A 83 25.06 6.12 4.49
N HIS A 84 26.05 7.01 4.43
CA HIS A 84 27.45 6.69 4.71
C HIS A 84 27.74 6.39 6.19
N GLN A 85 26.80 6.67 7.10
CA GLN A 85 26.92 6.34 8.52
C GLN A 85 26.39 4.93 8.83
N LEU A 86 25.65 4.32 7.89
CA LEU A 86 25.21 2.93 8.01
C LEU A 86 26.37 1.99 7.69
N SER A 87 26.44 0.87 8.41
CA SER A 87 27.36 -0.21 8.04
C SER A 87 26.95 -0.83 6.69
N PRO A 88 27.89 -1.44 5.93
CA PRO A 88 27.57 -2.09 4.66
C PRO A 88 26.41 -3.10 4.77
N PHE A 89 26.38 -3.89 5.84
CA PHE A 89 25.29 -4.83 6.12
C PHE A 89 23.90 -4.14 6.20
N ARG A 90 23.82 -2.98 6.86
CA ARG A 90 22.56 -2.21 6.96
C ARG A 90 22.20 -1.51 5.67
N GLN A 91 23.21 -1.10 4.90
CA GLN A 91 23.01 -0.54 3.56
C GLN A 91 22.35 -1.58 2.65
N ASP A 92 22.86 -2.81 2.64
CA ASP A 92 22.30 -3.91 1.84
C ASP A 92 20.89 -4.29 2.32
N ALA A 93 20.68 -4.39 3.63
CA ALA A 93 19.36 -4.65 4.20
C ALA A 93 18.33 -3.56 3.83
N LEU A 94 18.73 -2.28 3.90
CA LEU A 94 17.86 -1.16 3.52
C LEU A 94 17.50 -1.19 2.04
N ARG A 95 18.47 -1.47 1.16
CA ARG A 95 18.21 -1.62 -0.28
C ARG A 95 17.22 -2.75 -0.54
N ALA A 96 17.43 -3.93 0.04
CA ALA A 96 16.53 -5.06 -0.14
C ALA A 96 15.08 -4.73 0.30
N ILE A 97 14.91 -4.03 1.42
CA ILE A 97 13.59 -3.57 1.88
C ILE A 97 13.03 -2.53 0.90
N LEU A 98 13.80 -1.50 0.53
CA LEU A 98 13.35 -0.44 -0.36
C LEU A 98 12.98 -0.97 -1.74
N ASP A 99 13.81 -1.79 -2.36
CA ASP A 99 13.56 -2.38 -3.68
C ASP A 99 12.25 -3.17 -3.68
N HIS A 100 11.99 -3.94 -2.62
CA HIS A 100 10.74 -4.65 -2.48
C HIS A 100 9.52 -3.72 -2.39
N PHE A 101 9.55 -2.74 -1.48
CA PHE A 101 8.41 -1.84 -1.28
C PHE A 101 8.24 -0.87 -2.45
N ALA A 102 9.33 -0.46 -3.12
CA ALA A 102 9.33 0.32 -4.34
C ALA A 102 8.56 -0.38 -5.48
N GLN A 103 8.74 -1.69 -5.61
CA GLN A 103 8.07 -2.49 -6.65
C GLN A 103 6.61 -2.80 -6.30
N THR A 104 6.29 -3.00 -5.02
CA THR A 104 4.98 -3.51 -4.60
C THR A 104 3.97 -2.43 -4.19
N MET A 105 4.43 -1.31 -3.64
CA MET A 105 3.54 -0.23 -3.18
C MET A 105 2.76 0.46 -4.31
N PRO A 106 3.32 0.73 -5.52
CA PRO A 106 2.55 1.27 -6.63
C PRO A 106 1.39 0.35 -7.03
N VAL A 107 1.62 -0.96 -7.09
CA VAL A 107 0.58 -1.96 -7.40
C VAL A 107 -0.52 -1.94 -6.33
N HIS A 108 -0.13 -1.92 -5.05
CA HIS A 108 -1.07 -1.87 -3.94
C HIS A 108 -1.90 -0.57 -3.97
N GLY A 109 -1.25 0.57 -4.19
CA GLY A 109 -1.91 1.87 -4.35
C GLY A 109 -2.94 1.86 -5.48
N LEU A 110 -2.56 1.38 -6.67
CA LEU A 110 -3.46 1.27 -7.82
C LEU A 110 -4.66 0.34 -7.57
N MET A 111 -4.42 -0.81 -6.93
CA MET A 111 -5.48 -1.75 -6.55
C MET A 111 -6.50 -1.10 -5.61
N LEU A 112 -6.04 -0.41 -4.56
CA LEU A 112 -6.91 0.26 -3.60
C LEU A 112 -7.63 1.45 -4.21
N THR A 113 -6.95 2.26 -5.03
CA THR A 113 -7.55 3.38 -5.74
C THR A 113 -8.62 2.89 -6.71
N SER A 114 -8.36 1.82 -7.47
CA SER A 114 -9.34 1.23 -8.38
C SER A 114 -10.57 0.72 -7.63
N LEU A 115 -10.38 0.06 -6.49
CA LEU A 115 -11.49 -0.38 -5.65
C LEU A 115 -12.35 0.81 -5.17
N GLY A 116 -11.71 1.90 -4.72
CA GLY A 116 -12.40 3.12 -4.31
C GLY A 116 -13.21 3.74 -5.45
N LEU A 117 -12.62 3.84 -6.64
CA LEU A 117 -13.31 4.31 -7.85
C LEU A 117 -14.52 3.44 -8.21
N ALA A 118 -14.35 2.12 -8.18
CA ALA A 118 -15.40 1.16 -8.50
C ALA A 118 -16.60 1.29 -7.53
N LEU A 119 -16.33 1.36 -6.23
CA LEU A 119 -17.36 1.53 -5.21
C LEU A 119 -18.05 2.90 -5.27
N ALA A 120 -17.34 3.94 -5.72
CA ALA A 120 -17.91 5.27 -5.94
C ALA A 120 -18.70 5.39 -7.26
N GLY A 121 -18.65 4.38 -8.13
CA GLY A 121 -19.25 4.44 -9.47
C GLY A 121 -18.50 5.37 -10.43
N GLU A 122 -17.24 5.67 -10.16
CA GLU A 122 -16.40 6.64 -10.89
C GLU A 122 -15.48 5.95 -11.91
N THR A 123 -15.97 4.92 -12.57
CA THR A 123 -15.17 4.09 -13.49
C THR A 123 -15.34 4.59 -14.91
N THR A 124 -14.23 4.89 -15.59
CA THR A 124 -14.24 5.34 -17.00
C THR A 124 -13.89 4.23 -17.99
N ALA A 125 -13.64 3.02 -17.51
CA ALA A 125 -13.32 1.90 -18.38
C ALA A 125 -14.52 1.65 -19.31
N ASP A 126 -14.29 1.83 -20.62
CA ASP A 126 -15.13 1.19 -21.63
C ASP A 126 -15.24 -0.29 -21.29
N PRO A 127 -16.33 -0.98 -21.65
CA PRO A 127 -16.45 -2.42 -21.50
C PRO A 127 -15.42 -3.10 -22.41
N VAL A 128 -14.16 -3.10 -21.99
CA VAL A 128 -13.09 -3.89 -22.56
C VAL A 128 -13.59 -5.32 -22.53
N THR A 129 -13.52 -5.96 -23.69
CA THR A 129 -13.93 -7.34 -23.89
C THR A 129 -13.34 -8.20 -22.77
N LEU A 130 -14.20 -8.85 -21.99
CA LEU A 130 -13.83 -9.75 -20.87
C LEU A 130 -12.81 -10.84 -21.26
N SER A 131 -12.51 -11.01 -22.55
CA SER A 131 -11.49 -11.93 -23.08
C SER A 131 -10.09 -11.67 -22.53
N ASP A 132 -9.73 -10.41 -22.28
CA ASP A 132 -8.34 -10.03 -21.96
C ASP A 132 -8.01 -10.24 -20.47
N TRP A 133 -9.03 -10.44 -19.63
CA TRP A 133 -8.90 -10.66 -18.19
C TRP A 133 -8.71 -12.12 -17.79
N ARG A 134 -8.56 -13.02 -18.78
CA ARG A 134 -8.40 -14.47 -18.56
C ARG A 134 -6.95 -14.92 -18.38
N ALA A 135 -5.98 -14.00 -18.35
CA ALA A 135 -4.59 -14.34 -18.08
C ALA A 135 -4.42 -14.91 -16.66
N GLU A 136 -3.59 -15.95 -16.53
CA GLU A 136 -3.13 -16.43 -15.23
C GLU A 136 -2.39 -15.29 -14.53
N GLY A 137 -2.83 -14.94 -13.31
CA GLY A 137 -2.26 -13.81 -12.58
C GLY A 137 -0.77 -13.98 -12.36
N HIS A 138 -0.03 -12.87 -12.44
CA HIS A 138 1.37 -12.88 -12.04
C HIS A 138 1.46 -13.04 -10.52
N PRO A 139 2.03 -14.15 -10.00
CA PRO A 139 2.30 -14.22 -8.57
C PRO A 139 3.25 -13.08 -8.23
N MET A 140 2.83 -12.19 -7.33
CA MET A 140 3.76 -11.23 -6.75
C MET A 140 4.76 -12.03 -5.92
N LEU A 141 5.98 -12.19 -6.44
CA LEU A 141 7.07 -12.78 -5.67
C LEU A 141 7.44 -11.80 -4.55
N MET A 142 6.85 -12.01 -3.37
CA MET A 142 7.11 -11.18 -2.21
C MET A 142 8.17 -11.86 -1.34
N PRO A 143 9.40 -11.33 -1.24
CA PRO A 143 10.32 -11.73 -0.19
C PRO A 143 9.63 -11.63 1.18
N THR A 144 9.83 -12.64 2.01
CA THR A 144 9.32 -12.65 3.38
C THR A 144 10.26 -11.84 4.25
N PHE A 145 9.81 -10.68 4.70
CA PHE A 145 10.45 -9.95 5.79
C PHE A 145 9.82 -10.38 7.11
N ASP A 146 10.64 -10.49 8.15
CA ASP A 146 10.13 -10.60 9.52
C ASP A 146 9.49 -9.26 9.90
N LEU A 147 8.16 -9.23 9.95
CA LEU A 147 7.40 -8.04 10.31
C LEU A 147 7.18 -8.03 11.82
N ILE A 148 7.68 -6.98 12.48
CA ILE A 148 7.41 -6.78 13.91
C ILE A 148 6.01 -6.20 14.08
N GLU A 149 5.12 -6.95 14.73
CA GLU A 149 3.79 -6.44 15.06
C GLU A 149 3.87 -5.32 16.11
N PRO A 150 3.05 -4.25 16.01
CA PRO A 150 3.14 -3.11 16.91
C PRO A 150 3.01 -3.45 18.40
N ASP A 151 2.21 -4.47 18.74
CA ASP A 151 1.98 -4.86 20.13
C ASP A 151 3.16 -5.65 20.71
N ASP A 152 3.81 -6.46 19.88
CA ASP A 152 4.98 -7.26 20.22
C ASP A 152 6.30 -6.47 20.17
N ALA A 153 6.26 -5.27 19.57
CA ALA A 153 7.44 -4.43 19.40
C ALA A 153 8.05 -3.98 20.74
N PRO A 154 9.39 -3.91 20.87
CA PRO A 154 10.04 -3.31 22.04
C PRO A 154 9.55 -1.88 22.32
N GLN A 155 9.62 -1.42 23.57
CA GLN A 155 9.08 -0.10 23.97
C GLN A 155 9.61 1.06 23.12
N ALA A 156 10.91 1.06 22.78
CA ALA A 156 11.51 2.08 21.93
C ALA A 156 10.91 2.08 20.51
N VAL A 157 10.69 0.90 19.93
CA VAL A 157 10.04 0.74 18.62
C VAL A 157 8.58 1.17 18.68
N ARG A 158 7.83 0.83 19.75
CA ARG A 158 6.44 1.30 19.94
C ARG A 158 6.35 2.82 19.99
N HIS A 159 7.29 3.48 20.67
CA HIS A 159 7.35 4.93 20.68
C HIS A 159 7.57 5.49 19.27
N ARG A 160 8.48 4.88 18.50
CA ARG A 160 8.72 5.26 17.10
C ARG A 160 7.49 5.04 16.22
N PHE A 161 6.79 3.93 16.37
CA PHE A 161 5.51 3.67 15.68
C PHE A 161 4.46 4.73 16.02
N ALA A 162 4.33 5.15 17.27
CA ALA A 162 3.42 6.26 17.61
C ALA A 162 3.76 7.55 16.87
N GLN A 163 5.04 7.89 16.72
CA GLN A 163 5.49 9.05 15.95
C GLN A 163 5.18 8.91 14.46
N ILE A 164 5.43 7.73 13.88
CA ILE A 164 5.11 7.41 12.48
C ILE A 164 3.61 7.58 12.20
N ARG A 165 2.73 6.98 13.03
CA ARG A 165 1.27 7.15 12.91
C ARG A 165 0.87 8.62 12.93
N SER A 166 1.43 9.38 13.87
CA SER A 166 1.10 10.80 14.01
C SER A 166 1.50 11.63 12.79
N LEU A 167 2.64 11.37 12.17
CA LEU A 167 3.12 12.14 11.02
C LEU A 167 2.42 11.71 9.72
N VAL A 168 2.26 10.40 9.52
CA VAL A 168 1.67 9.83 8.31
C VAL A 168 0.14 10.01 8.33
N GLY A 169 -0.47 10.14 9.51
CA GLY A 169 -1.91 10.33 9.67
C GLY A 169 -2.71 9.03 9.54
N LEU A 170 -2.08 7.89 9.78
CA LEU A 170 -2.72 6.57 9.70
C LEU A 170 -2.93 6.00 11.11
N PRO A 171 -4.06 5.32 11.37
CA PRO A 171 -4.31 4.68 12.67
C PRO A 171 -3.45 3.42 12.89
N TYR A 172 -2.67 3.02 11.90
CA TYR A 172 -1.88 1.78 11.87
C TYR A 172 -0.45 2.01 11.34
N ILE A 173 0.39 0.97 11.43
CA ILE A 173 1.76 0.98 10.91
C ILE A 173 1.85 0.10 9.67
N GLU A 174 2.31 0.68 8.57
CA GLU A 174 2.53 -0.04 7.32
C GLU A 174 3.62 -1.09 7.42
N ALA A 175 3.53 -2.13 6.58
CA ALA A 175 4.51 -3.22 6.54
C ALA A 175 5.96 -2.75 6.31
N PHE A 176 6.16 -1.67 5.54
CA PHE A 176 7.47 -1.06 5.33
C PHE A 176 8.17 -0.69 6.66
N TRP A 177 7.45 0.01 7.54
CA TRP A 177 7.99 0.41 8.84
C TRP A 177 8.17 -0.78 9.78
N ARG A 178 7.30 -1.81 9.69
CA ARG A 178 7.43 -3.05 10.47
C ARG A 178 8.62 -3.91 10.03
N ALA A 179 8.94 -3.91 8.74
CA ALA A 179 10.13 -4.58 8.22
C ALA A 179 11.42 -3.90 8.73
N LEU A 180 11.46 -2.56 8.71
CA LEU A 180 12.58 -1.78 9.28
C LEU A 180 12.74 -1.99 10.79
N ALA A 181 11.65 -2.23 11.51
CA ALA A 181 11.66 -2.38 12.96
C ALA A 181 12.44 -3.61 13.48
N SER A 182 12.75 -4.57 12.60
CA SER A 182 13.66 -5.68 12.91
C SER A 182 15.08 -5.21 13.28
N ASP A 183 15.51 -4.05 12.76
CA ASP A 183 16.72 -3.34 13.17
C ASP A 183 16.35 -1.90 13.63
N PRO A 184 16.21 -1.65 14.94
CA PRO A 184 15.85 -0.34 15.47
C PRO A 184 16.78 0.81 15.04
N ILE A 185 18.06 0.53 14.79
CA ILE A 185 19.01 1.54 14.31
C ILE A 185 18.66 1.94 12.87
N LEU A 186 18.31 0.95 12.05
CA LEU A 186 17.89 1.20 10.68
C LEU A 186 16.54 1.94 10.63
N LEU A 187 15.56 1.51 11.44
CA LEU A 187 14.28 2.20 11.58
C LEU A 187 14.48 3.68 11.97
N ASP A 188 15.34 3.95 12.94
CA ASP A 188 15.64 5.30 13.40
C ASP A 188 16.33 6.14 12.31
N ALA A 189 17.29 5.56 11.59
CA ALA A 189 17.99 6.25 10.50
C ALA A 189 17.02 6.66 9.39
N VAL A 190 16.16 5.74 8.93
CA VAL A 190 15.16 6.01 7.89
C VAL A 190 14.13 7.02 8.39
N TRP A 191 13.59 6.82 9.58
CA TRP A 191 12.61 7.73 10.14
C TRP A 191 13.17 9.14 10.32
N ASN A 192 14.40 9.31 10.79
CA ASN A 192 15.01 10.62 10.94
C ASN A 192 15.18 11.31 9.58
N GLY A 193 15.51 10.56 8.53
CA GLY A 193 15.58 11.09 7.16
C GLY A 193 14.22 11.48 6.59
N VAL A 194 13.17 10.72 6.88
CA VAL A 194 11.80 10.97 6.41
C VAL A 194 11.09 12.05 7.22
N SER A 195 11.26 12.10 8.55
CA SER A 195 10.58 13.06 9.42
C SER A 195 11.17 14.47 9.32
N ARG A 196 12.46 14.59 8.99
CA ARG A 196 13.15 15.85 8.73
C ARG A 196 13.17 16.18 7.25
N GLN A 197 12.04 16.03 6.57
CA GLN A 197 11.90 16.34 5.15
C GLN A 197 12.60 17.65 4.82
N THR A 198 13.52 17.60 3.86
CA THR A 198 14.29 18.78 3.45
C THR A 198 13.43 19.80 2.71
N ASP A 199 12.33 19.32 2.11
CA ASP A 199 11.31 20.15 1.47
C ASP A 199 9.90 19.55 1.67
N ARG A 200 9.19 20.03 2.70
CA ARG A 200 7.82 19.59 3.00
C ARG A 200 6.83 19.97 1.89
N HIS A 201 7.02 21.12 1.24
CA HIS A 201 6.13 21.56 0.16
C HIS A 201 6.32 20.70 -1.09
N GLY A 202 7.57 20.41 -1.45
CA GLY A 202 7.92 19.48 -2.52
C GLY A 202 7.39 18.08 -2.26
N PHE A 203 7.47 17.58 -1.01
CA PHE A 203 6.93 16.27 -0.66
C PHE A 203 5.41 16.22 -0.83
N LEU A 204 4.67 17.21 -0.32
CA LEU A 204 3.22 17.26 -0.48
C LEU A 204 2.79 17.42 -1.94
N ALA A 205 3.50 18.24 -2.72
CA ALA A 205 3.25 18.37 -4.16
C ALA A 205 3.50 17.05 -4.90
N GLN A 206 4.55 16.32 -4.52
CA GLN A 206 4.86 15.01 -5.07
C GLN A 206 3.78 13.97 -4.72
N GLU A 207 3.30 13.98 -3.48
CA GLU A 207 2.19 13.13 -3.04
C GLU A 207 0.91 13.42 -3.82
N THR A 208 0.51 14.69 -3.95
CA THR A 208 -0.68 15.09 -4.72
C THR A 208 -0.59 14.60 -6.18
N ARG A 209 0.54 14.85 -6.86
CA ARG A 209 0.75 14.38 -8.24
C ARG A 209 0.66 12.85 -8.36
N THR A 210 1.20 12.15 -7.38
CA THR A 210 1.17 10.67 -7.33
C THR A 210 -0.27 10.18 -7.15
N CYS A 211 -1.05 10.81 -6.26
CA CYS A 211 -2.46 10.48 -6.06
C CYS A 211 -3.33 10.75 -7.29
N GLU A 212 -3.15 11.89 -7.95
CA GLU A 212 -3.86 12.23 -9.19
C GLU A 212 -3.52 11.25 -10.32
N SER A 213 -2.24 10.91 -10.48
CA SER A 213 -1.79 9.92 -11.47
C SER A 213 -2.34 8.53 -11.17
N ALA A 214 -2.27 8.09 -9.91
CA ALA A 214 -2.83 6.81 -9.48
C ALA A 214 -4.33 6.73 -9.78
N ARG A 215 -5.09 7.80 -9.53
CA ARG A 215 -6.51 7.87 -9.86
C ARG A 215 -6.76 7.70 -11.36
N HIS A 216 -6.01 8.40 -12.21
CA HIS A 216 -6.12 8.26 -13.66
C HIS A 216 -5.77 6.83 -14.14
N LEU A 217 -4.66 6.27 -13.66
CA LEU A 217 -4.21 4.92 -14.03
C LEU A 217 -5.16 3.83 -13.53
N ALA A 218 -5.67 3.97 -12.31
CA ALA A 218 -6.62 3.04 -11.70
C ALA A 218 -7.98 3.02 -12.40
N ALA A 219 -8.42 4.15 -12.97
CA ALA A 219 -9.66 4.22 -13.73
C ALA A 219 -9.64 3.29 -14.96
N SER A 220 -8.49 3.15 -15.63
CA SER A 220 -8.32 2.19 -16.74
C SER A 220 -8.12 0.73 -16.31
N LEU A 221 -7.86 0.48 -15.03
CA LEU A 221 -7.68 -0.86 -14.47
C LEU A 221 -8.97 -1.45 -13.88
N THR A 222 -10.07 -0.70 -13.94
CA THR A 222 -11.29 -1.08 -13.24
C THR A 222 -12.17 -1.98 -14.10
N PRO A 223 -12.45 -3.25 -13.70
CA PRO A 223 -13.34 -4.12 -14.44
C PRO A 223 -14.80 -3.62 -14.35
N PRO A 224 -15.57 -3.64 -15.46
CA PRO A 224 -16.86 -2.94 -15.57
C PRO A 224 -18.03 -3.52 -14.74
N HIS A 225 -17.88 -4.63 -14.00
CA HIS A 225 -19.05 -5.39 -13.51
C HIS A 225 -19.03 -5.88 -12.06
N VAL A 226 -17.92 -5.75 -11.33
CA VAL A 226 -17.84 -6.39 -9.99
C VAL A 226 -18.62 -5.61 -8.92
N LEU A 227 -18.70 -4.28 -9.02
CA LEU A 227 -19.16 -3.41 -7.92
C LEU A 227 -20.27 -2.42 -8.34
N SER A 228 -21.26 -2.86 -9.12
CA SER A 228 -22.40 -2.00 -9.47
C SER A 228 -23.20 -1.55 -8.23
N PRO A 229 -23.81 -0.34 -8.22
CA PRO A 229 -24.66 0.10 -7.11
C PRO A 229 -25.75 -0.91 -6.73
N MET A 230 -26.34 -1.59 -7.72
CA MET A 230 -27.33 -2.65 -7.50
C MET A 230 -26.73 -3.90 -6.82
N ALA A 231 -25.47 -4.24 -7.10
CA ALA A 231 -24.76 -5.30 -6.38
C ALA A 231 -24.50 -4.89 -4.91
N LEU A 232 -24.09 -3.64 -4.67
CA LEU A 232 -23.86 -3.12 -3.31
C LEU A 232 -25.16 -3.08 -2.49
N THR A 233 -26.28 -2.67 -3.08
CA THR A 233 -27.59 -2.70 -2.42
C THR A 233 -28.05 -4.12 -2.11
N ARG A 234 -27.96 -5.05 -3.08
CA ARG A 234 -28.31 -6.47 -2.87
C ARG A 234 -27.42 -7.15 -1.83
N ALA A 235 -26.17 -6.71 -1.71
CA ALA A 235 -25.22 -7.16 -0.71
C ALA A 235 -25.48 -6.60 0.69
N GLY A 236 -26.43 -5.66 0.85
CA GLY A 236 -26.73 -5.04 2.14
C GLY A 236 -25.63 -4.10 2.66
N ILE A 237 -24.71 -3.64 1.80
CA ILE A 237 -23.59 -2.78 2.19
C ILE A 237 -23.81 -1.30 1.89
N ALA A 238 -24.99 -0.93 1.38
CA ALA A 238 -25.30 0.46 0.99
C ALA A 238 -25.17 1.44 2.17
N GLU A 239 -25.62 1.06 3.37
CA GLU A 239 -25.57 1.92 4.57
C GLU A 239 -24.13 2.10 5.10
N THR A 240 -23.28 1.09 4.93
CA THR A 240 -21.88 1.10 5.39
C THR A 240 -20.90 1.62 4.33
N LEU A 241 -21.36 1.79 3.09
CA LEU A 241 -20.55 2.21 1.95
C LEU A 241 -19.76 3.50 2.19
N PRO A 242 -20.31 4.58 2.79
CA PRO A 242 -19.52 5.77 3.08
C PRO A 242 -18.34 5.52 4.04
N ALA A 243 -18.51 4.63 5.02
CA ALA A 243 -17.43 4.25 5.94
C ALA A 243 -16.37 3.41 5.23
N ILE A 244 -16.79 2.47 4.39
CA ILE A 244 -15.90 1.65 3.55
C ILE A 244 -15.09 2.53 2.59
N LEU A 245 -15.72 3.48 1.90
CA LEU A 245 -15.04 4.42 1.00
C LEU A 245 -14.02 5.29 1.74
N ARG A 246 -14.35 5.79 2.93
CA ARG A 246 -13.39 6.54 3.77
C ARG A 246 -12.19 5.67 4.16
N LEU A 247 -12.44 4.42 4.56
CA LEU A 247 -11.37 3.49 4.90
C LEU A 247 -10.48 3.22 3.68
N ILE A 248 -11.06 2.89 2.53
CA ILE A 248 -10.30 2.63 1.30
C ILE A 248 -9.50 3.86 0.86
N GLY A 249 -10.10 5.06 0.90
CA GLY A 249 -9.42 6.31 0.58
C GLY A 249 -8.22 6.57 1.51
N MET A 250 -8.37 6.30 2.82
CA MET A 250 -7.28 6.40 3.80
C MET A 250 -6.16 5.39 3.50
N MET A 251 -6.50 4.12 3.24
CA MET A 251 -5.51 3.08 2.91
C MET A 251 -4.80 3.37 1.58
N ALA A 252 -5.53 3.81 0.56
CA ALA A 252 -4.97 4.17 -0.74
C ALA A 252 -4.02 5.36 -0.62
N GLY A 253 -4.43 6.44 0.06
CA GLY A 253 -3.57 7.59 0.34
C GLY A 253 -2.32 7.19 1.12
N GLY A 254 -2.46 6.31 2.12
CA GLY A 254 -1.35 5.70 2.84
C GLY A 254 -0.36 4.99 1.92
N ALA A 255 -0.82 4.04 1.12
CA ALA A 255 0.03 3.27 0.18
C ALA A 255 0.75 4.19 -0.84
N LEU A 256 0.06 5.20 -1.36
CA LEU A 256 0.62 6.15 -2.33
C LEU A 256 1.67 7.07 -1.69
N ARG A 257 1.44 7.53 -0.45
CA ARG A 257 2.46 8.24 0.32
C ARG A 257 3.70 7.38 0.55
N HIS A 258 3.53 6.10 0.89
CA HIS A 258 4.67 5.19 1.06
C HIS A 258 5.40 4.92 -0.24
N THR A 259 4.69 4.91 -1.36
CA THR A 259 5.32 4.88 -2.70
C THR A 259 6.26 6.07 -2.87
N VAL A 260 5.80 7.30 -2.58
CA VAL A 260 6.66 8.50 -2.64
C VAL A 260 7.84 8.42 -1.68
N ILE A 261 7.63 7.93 -0.45
CA ILE A 261 8.71 7.75 0.54
C ILE A 261 9.78 6.78 0.00
N CYS A 262 9.37 5.61 -0.49
CA CYS A 262 10.31 4.62 -1.03
C CYS A 262 11.10 5.20 -2.20
N MET A 263 10.42 5.86 -3.16
CA MET A 263 11.10 6.48 -4.30
C MET A 263 12.08 7.58 -3.87
N ALA A 264 11.69 8.41 -2.91
CA ALA A 264 12.54 9.48 -2.41
C ALA A 264 13.79 8.95 -1.71
N LEU A 265 13.66 7.87 -0.93
CA LEU A 265 14.76 7.21 -0.24
C LEU A 265 15.71 6.51 -1.24
N SER A 266 15.17 5.77 -2.21
CA SER A 266 15.99 5.13 -3.26
C SER A 266 16.77 6.15 -4.07
N ALA A 267 16.11 7.21 -4.53
CA ALA A 267 16.77 8.29 -5.28
C ALA A 267 17.86 9.00 -4.45
N ASP A 268 17.67 9.11 -3.13
CA ASP A 268 18.68 9.68 -2.24
C ASP A 268 19.91 8.77 -2.08
N ILE A 269 19.70 7.46 -1.93
CA ILE A 269 20.79 6.46 -1.88
C ILE A 269 21.60 6.47 -3.17
N GLU A 270 20.95 6.54 -4.32
CA GLU A 270 21.61 6.62 -5.63
C GLU A 270 22.50 7.86 -5.75
N ARG A 271 21.98 9.03 -5.36
CA ARG A 271 22.75 10.29 -5.36
C ARG A 271 23.97 10.21 -4.43
N GLN A 272 23.79 9.71 -3.21
CA GLN A 272 24.88 9.58 -2.26
C GLN A 272 25.93 8.56 -2.71
N SER A 273 25.49 7.45 -3.34
CA SER A 273 26.40 6.44 -3.88
C SER A 273 27.23 6.99 -5.06
N ALA A 274 26.62 7.78 -5.95
CA ALA A 274 27.31 8.40 -7.08
C ALA A 274 28.33 9.47 -6.66
N GLN A 275 28.14 10.14 -5.51
CA GLN A 275 29.08 11.13 -4.99
C GLN A 275 30.32 10.51 -4.33
N ALA A 276 30.28 9.21 -4.01
CA ALA A 276 31.37 8.50 -3.35
C ALA A 276 32.26 7.68 -4.31
N ALA A 277 31.84 7.54 -5.58
CA ALA A 277 32.58 6.83 -6.64
C ALA A 277 33.45 7.80 -7.45
#